data_AF-A0A0K1EK35-F1
#
_entry.id   AF-A0A0K1EK35-F1
#
_cell.length_a   1.000
_cell.length_b   1.000
_cell.length_c   1.000
_cell.angle_alpha   90.00
_cell.angle_beta   90.00
_cell.angle_gamma   90.00
#
_symmetry.space_group_name_H-M   'P 1'
#
loop_
_entity.id
_entity.type
_entity.pdbx_description
1 polymer ?
#
loop_
_entity_poly.entity_id
_entity_poly.type
_entity_poly.pdbx_seq_one_letter_code
_entity_poly.pdbx_strand_id
1 'polypeptide(L)'
;MAGKLGGAFMVCVMGPLHFAGSCVQAGKLQEALPNLAPETLWRSLERGIEQTAKLAGVQPRDVEQLLPMTELRAAIEQLTISYRLAAHAWSVHAGHIGGLLKGLTDLTVDGRPPDSSVGLMRVARKLSRDKAVAAPLQRFADDIGRWQELLLRARVALDQDAGGLLKAYRRRRLAKIGALVVSVLLLAGAVLFAVSLQRARGRVDEALGAADPCVVRGIAPADLDLGSGEQRAAAGEKLQACHERLAQQEREREEQARREEQAREAERQRRELDARCEALAGRLDVGELSGEEDVLTSGEAALLQRIVRRTLSPADLGPADPVLPCMGTSSEPRVLRAFADSATATVWSWITVVDPSPRARQAFTRRTVDMSERARTVLAVRAIDTAKKGITAGDKASLARAQRLCDLADALSVITGQPCQAARELVARP
;
A
#
# COMPACT_ATOMS: atom_id res chain seq x y z
N MET A 1 54.03 -8.41 14.05
CA MET A 1 53.43 -9.72 13.68
C MET A 1 54.47 -10.79 13.33
N ALA A 2 55.72 -10.44 12.95
CA ALA A 2 56.78 -11.41 12.67
C ALA A 2 57.13 -12.31 13.88
N GLY A 3 57.22 -11.74 15.09
CA GLY A 3 57.58 -12.49 16.30
C GLY A 3 56.55 -13.50 16.87
N LYS A 4 55.42 -13.76 16.19
CA LYS A 4 54.41 -14.72 16.68
C LYS A 4 54.82 -16.18 16.43
N LEU A 5 55.51 -16.46 15.33
CA LEU A 5 55.95 -17.82 14.98
C LEU A 5 57.18 -18.20 15.80
N GLY A 6 58.23 -17.37 15.81
CA GLY A 6 59.38 -17.58 16.68
C GLY A 6 59.00 -17.58 18.17
N GLY A 7 58.03 -16.76 18.58
CA GLY A 7 57.48 -16.80 19.93
C GLY A 7 56.84 -18.15 20.29
N ALA A 8 55.98 -18.68 19.42
CA ALA A 8 55.34 -19.98 19.64
C ALA A 8 56.35 -21.15 19.67
N PHE A 9 57.36 -21.11 18.79
CA PHE A 9 58.49 -22.03 18.81
C PHE A 9 59.22 -22.00 20.16
N MET A 10 59.60 -20.80 20.61
CA MET A 10 60.36 -20.60 21.86
C MET A 10 59.62 -21.08 23.10
N VAL A 11 58.30 -20.87 23.16
CA VAL A 11 57.48 -21.35 24.29
C VAL A 11 57.58 -22.87 24.47
N CYS A 12 57.62 -23.63 23.37
CA CYS A 12 57.73 -25.09 23.41
C CYS A 12 59.14 -25.55 23.78
N VAL A 13 60.18 -24.98 23.15
CA VAL A 13 61.57 -25.45 23.30
C VAL A 13 62.23 -24.99 24.61
N MET A 14 61.83 -23.83 25.13
CA MET A 14 62.39 -23.32 26.40
C MET A 14 61.69 -23.87 27.64
N GLY A 15 60.53 -24.53 27.50
CA GLY A 15 59.77 -25.06 28.62
C GLY A 15 60.59 -25.95 29.57
N PRO A 16 61.25 -27.02 29.07
CA PRO A 16 62.10 -27.87 29.92
C PRO A 16 63.30 -27.12 30.51
N LEU A 17 63.89 -26.19 29.77
CA LEU A 17 65.04 -25.40 30.21
C LEU A 17 64.68 -24.45 31.36
N HIS A 18 63.54 -23.76 31.26
CA HIS A 18 63.05 -22.89 32.32
C HIS A 18 62.62 -23.68 33.57
N PHE A 19 61.96 -24.82 33.39
CA PHE A 19 61.61 -25.71 34.50
C PHE A 19 62.86 -26.24 35.20
N ALA A 20 63.83 -26.73 34.44
CA ALA A 20 65.09 -27.20 35.02
C ALA A 20 65.83 -26.06 35.73
N GLY A 21 65.87 -24.87 35.13
CA GLY A 21 66.48 -23.71 35.76
C GLY A 21 65.82 -23.33 37.08
N SER A 22 64.49 -23.37 37.19
CA SER A 22 63.78 -23.10 38.44
C SER A 22 64.06 -24.18 39.49
N CYS A 23 64.11 -25.45 39.09
CA CYS A 23 64.54 -26.56 39.95
C CYS A 23 65.99 -26.35 40.45
N VAL A 24 66.92 -25.94 39.59
CA VAL A 24 68.31 -25.64 39.98
C VAL A 24 68.37 -24.48 40.99
N GLN A 25 67.62 -23.40 40.75
CA GLN A 25 67.51 -22.29 41.71
C GLN A 25 66.94 -22.73 43.06
N ALA A 26 65.97 -23.64 43.05
CA ALA A 26 65.37 -24.24 44.24
C ALA A 26 66.21 -25.35 44.87
N GLY A 27 67.40 -25.64 44.33
CA GLY A 27 68.28 -26.68 44.87
C GLY A 27 67.93 -28.12 44.53
N LYS A 28 66.97 -28.31 43.63
CA LYS A 28 66.41 -29.61 43.24
C LYS A 28 67.07 -30.14 41.98
N LEU A 29 68.40 -30.29 42.00
CA LEU A 29 69.15 -30.71 40.82
C LEU A 29 68.75 -32.14 40.35
N GLN A 30 68.35 -33.01 41.27
CA GLN A 30 67.80 -34.34 40.96
C GLN A 30 66.53 -34.27 40.09
N GLU A 31 65.68 -33.26 40.30
CA GLU A 31 64.47 -33.02 39.50
C GLU A 31 64.78 -32.27 38.19
N ALA A 32 65.84 -31.44 38.19
CA ALA A 32 66.24 -30.65 37.04
C ALA A 32 66.90 -31.49 35.93
N LEU A 33 67.80 -32.42 36.28
CA LEU A 33 68.59 -33.19 35.30
C LEU A 33 67.73 -33.96 34.28
N PRO A 34 66.66 -34.69 34.66
CA PRO A 34 65.80 -35.38 33.69
C PRO A 34 65.14 -34.44 32.66
N ASN A 35 64.89 -33.19 33.02
CA ASN A 35 64.32 -32.18 32.13
C ASN A 35 65.36 -31.58 31.16
N LEU A 36 66.65 -31.73 31.48
CA LEU A 36 67.77 -31.38 30.61
C LEU A 36 68.33 -32.60 29.86
N ALA A 37 67.68 -33.76 29.96
CA ALA A 37 68.06 -34.94 29.20
C ALA A 37 67.95 -34.67 27.68
N PRO A 38 68.89 -35.16 26.86
CA PRO A 38 68.90 -34.94 25.42
C PRO A 38 67.58 -35.29 24.73
N GLU A 39 66.94 -36.39 25.15
CA GLU A 39 65.67 -36.86 24.59
C GLU A 39 64.52 -35.90 24.92
N THR A 40 64.52 -35.29 26.10
CA THR A 40 63.54 -34.29 26.52
C THR A 40 63.71 -33.00 25.72
N LEU A 41 64.95 -32.54 25.57
CA LEU A 41 65.29 -31.34 24.81
C LEU A 41 64.94 -31.51 23.32
N TRP A 42 65.30 -32.64 22.72
CA TRP A 42 64.98 -32.93 21.32
C TRP A 42 63.47 -33.03 21.09
N ARG A 43 62.74 -33.75 21.95
CA ARG A 43 61.27 -33.82 21.84
C ARG A 43 60.61 -32.46 21.99
N SER A 44 61.17 -31.56 22.81
CA SER A 44 60.67 -30.18 22.92
C SER A 44 60.88 -29.37 21.64
N LEU A 45 62.02 -29.59 20.95
CA LEU A 45 62.30 -29.04 19.63
C LEU A 45 61.27 -29.50 18.59
N GLU A 46 61.02 -30.81 18.50
CA GLU A 46 60.03 -31.40 17.59
C GLU A 46 58.64 -30.80 17.81
N ARG A 47 58.18 -30.71 19.07
CA ARG A 47 56.90 -30.05 19.39
C ARG A 47 56.89 -28.56 18.99
N GLY A 48 58.01 -27.86 19.16
CA GLY A 48 58.13 -26.47 18.74
C GLY A 48 57.99 -26.30 17.23
N ILE A 49 58.60 -27.20 16.46
CA ILE A 49 58.49 -27.26 15.00
C ILE A 49 57.04 -27.54 14.59
N GLU A 50 56.42 -28.57 15.15
CA GLU A 50 55.03 -28.96 14.87
C GLU A 50 54.04 -27.84 15.17
N GLN A 51 54.18 -27.18 16.34
CA GLN A 51 53.30 -26.10 16.74
C GLN A 51 53.46 -24.89 15.82
N THR A 52 54.70 -24.57 15.43
CA THR A 52 54.98 -23.48 14.49
C THR A 52 54.39 -23.78 13.11
N ALA A 53 54.55 -25.01 12.62
CA ALA A 53 53.98 -25.47 11.36
C ALA A 53 52.45 -25.43 11.38
N LYS A 54 51.82 -25.89 12.47
CA LYS A 54 50.36 -25.86 12.66
C LYS A 54 49.82 -24.44 12.65
N LEU A 55 50.50 -23.51 13.32
CA LEU A 55 50.13 -22.09 13.36
C LEU A 55 50.29 -21.44 11.98
N ALA A 56 51.40 -21.69 11.29
CA ALA A 56 51.66 -21.19 9.94
C ALA A 56 50.77 -21.84 8.87
N GLY A 57 50.27 -23.06 9.12
CA GLY A 57 49.51 -23.85 8.16
C GLY A 57 50.37 -24.51 7.09
N VAL A 58 51.56 -24.96 7.45
CA VAL A 58 52.53 -25.64 6.57
C VAL A 58 52.90 -27.01 7.15
N GLN A 59 53.75 -27.77 6.46
CA GLN A 59 54.25 -29.04 6.99
C GLN A 59 55.43 -28.79 7.96
N PRO A 60 55.65 -29.65 8.97
CA PRO A 60 56.80 -29.57 9.87
C PRO A 60 58.15 -29.51 9.13
N ARG A 61 58.27 -30.25 8.03
CA ARG A 61 59.45 -30.28 7.16
C ARG A 61 59.82 -28.91 6.59
N ASP A 62 58.82 -28.05 6.31
CA ASP A 62 59.06 -26.70 5.80
C ASP A 62 59.66 -25.78 6.88
N VAL A 63 59.30 -26.04 8.15
CA VAL A 63 59.87 -25.32 9.30
C VAL A 63 61.29 -25.83 9.57
N GLU A 64 61.52 -27.14 9.53
CA GLU A 64 62.85 -27.76 9.71
C GLU A 64 63.90 -27.22 8.74
N GLN A 65 63.53 -26.97 7.47
CA GLN A 65 64.45 -26.44 6.46
C GLN A 65 65.00 -25.05 6.80
N LEU A 66 64.31 -24.30 7.66
CA LEU A 66 64.75 -22.97 8.09
C LEU A 66 65.60 -23.00 9.36
N LEU A 67 65.64 -24.14 10.04
CA LEU A 67 66.39 -24.30 11.28
C LEU A 67 67.81 -24.81 10.98
N PRO A 68 68.81 -24.47 11.82
CA PRO A 68 70.15 -25.03 11.72
C PRO A 68 70.17 -26.49 12.23
N MET A 69 69.41 -27.38 11.58
CA MET A 69 69.15 -28.75 12.04
C MET A 69 70.43 -29.58 12.17
N THR A 70 71.43 -29.35 11.32
CA THR A 70 72.74 -30.00 11.42
C THR A 70 73.47 -29.60 12.70
N GLU A 71 73.49 -28.31 13.05
CA GLU A 71 74.11 -27.81 14.28
C GLU A 71 73.36 -28.27 15.52
N LEU A 72 72.03 -28.29 15.47
CA LEU A 72 71.17 -28.77 16.56
C LEU A 72 71.40 -30.27 16.84
N ARG A 73 71.49 -31.11 15.81
CA ARG A 73 71.79 -32.54 15.98
C ARG A 73 73.17 -32.76 16.60
N ALA A 74 74.19 -32.07 16.08
CA ALA A 74 75.55 -32.15 16.63
C ALA A 74 75.61 -31.69 18.10
N ALA A 75 74.87 -30.64 18.47
CA ALA A 75 74.78 -30.17 19.85
C ALA A 75 74.12 -31.21 20.78
N ILE A 76 73.09 -31.93 20.32
CA ILE A 76 72.43 -33.00 21.09
C ILE A 76 73.33 -34.22 21.30
N GLU A 77 74.10 -34.60 20.28
CA GLU A 77 75.11 -35.67 20.41
C GLU A 77 76.15 -35.31 21.48
N GLN A 78 76.65 -34.07 21.46
CA GLN A 78 77.59 -33.57 22.47
C GLN A 78 76.94 -33.53 23.87
N LEU A 79 75.71 -33.02 23.98
CA LEU A 79 74.93 -33.00 25.22
C LEU A 79 74.70 -34.39 25.80
N THR A 80 74.55 -35.41 24.96
CA THR A 80 74.35 -36.79 25.43
C THR A 80 75.55 -37.31 26.20
N ILE A 81 76.77 -36.96 25.76
CA ILE A 81 78.00 -37.34 26.44
C ILE A 81 78.12 -36.59 27.77
N SER A 82 77.96 -35.27 27.77
CA SER A 82 78.12 -34.46 28.98
C SER A 82 77.01 -34.70 30.00
N TYR A 83 75.77 -34.93 29.56
CA TYR A 83 74.65 -35.31 30.42
C TYR A 83 74.92 -36.61 31.18
N ARG A 84 75.37 -37.68 30.51
CA ARG A 84 75.65 -38.96 31.17
C ARG A 84 76.72 -38.82 32.25
N LEU A 85 77.78 -38.07 31.97
CA LEU A 85 78.85 -37.81 32.94
C LEU A 85 78.34 -36.98 34.12
N ALA A 86 77.59 -35.91 33.86
CA ALA A 86 77.03 -35.04 34.88
C ALA A 86 76.00 -35.76 35.77
N ALA A 87 75.08 -36.52 35.16
CA ALA A 87 74.05 -37.27 35.87
C ALA A 87 74.64 -38.39 36.73
N HIS A 88 75.65 -39.10 36.22
CA HIS A 88 76.36 -40.11 36.99
C HIS A 88 77.16 -39.50 38.15
N ALA A 89 77.94 -38.46 37.89
CA ALA A 89 78.70 -37.78 38.94
C ALA A 89 77.79 -37.21 40.03
N TRP A 90 76.64 -36.64 39.63
CA TRP A 90 75.63 -36.14 40.56
C TRP A 90 74.96 -37.26 41.37
N SER A 91 74.60 -38.39 40.75
CA SER A 91 73.94 -39.48 41.47
C SER A 91 74.87 -40.12 42.52
N VAL A 92 76.16 -40.26 42.20
CA VAL A 92 77.19 -40.67 43.16
C VAL A 92 77.29 -39.65 44.29
N HIS A 93 77.44 -38.36 43.98
CA HIS A 93 77.58 -37.30 44.99
C HIS A 93 76.35 -37.16 45.91
N ALA A 94 75.14 -37.19 45.34
CA ALA A 94 73.88 -37.09 46.08
C ALA A 94 73.69 -38.27 47.05
N GLY A 95 74.16 -39.46 46.69
CA GLY A 95 74.15 -40.64 47.57
C GLY A 95 75.05 -40.51 48.80
N HIS A 96 76.13 -39.73 48.72
CA HIS A 96 77.10 -39.57 49.82
C HIS A 96 76.75 -38.45 50.81
N ILE A 97 75.96 -37.44 50.42
CA ILE A 97 75.77 -36.20 51.20
C ILE A 97 74.47 -36.17 52.04
N GLY A 98 73.63 -37.21 51.98
CA GLY A 98 72.63 -37.49 53.03
C GLY A 98 71.85 -36.29 53.58
N GLY A 99 71.32 -35.43 52.70
CA GLY A 99 70.47 -34.29 53.09
C GLY A 99 71.19 -32.98 53.45
N LEU A 100 72.52 -32.91 53.46
CA LEU A 100 73.27 -31.68 53.78
C LEU A 100 73.25 -30.61 52.67
N LEU A 101 72.64 -30.89 51.52
CA LEU A 101 72.62 -30.01 50.35
C LEU A 101 71.70 -28.79 50.47
N LYS A 102 70.87 -28.73 51.52
CA LYS A 102 69.88 -27.65 51.73
C LYS A 102 70.52 -26.26 51.91
N GLY A 103 71.77 -26.18 52.38
CA GLY A 103 72.50 -24.92 52.56
C GLY A 103 73.20 -24.38 51.30
N LEU A 104 73.34 -25.19 50.24
CA LEU A 104 74.05 -24.76 49.02
C LEU A 104 73.19 -23.86 48.12
N THR A 105 71.88 -23.74 48.40
CA THR A 105 70.85 -23.33 47.42
C THR A 105 70.22 -21.98 47.73
N ASP A 106 70.40 -21.46 48.96
CA ASP A 106 69.85 -20.16 49.39
C ASP A 106 70.53 -18.91 48.80
N LEU A 107 71.56 -19.08 47.95
CA LEU A 107 72.38 -17.97 47.42
C LEU A 107 72.19 -17.70 45.92
N THR A 108 71.10 -18.14 45.28
CA THR A 108 70.93 -18.02 43.81
C THR A 108 69.63 -17.37 43.31
N VAL A 109 68.85 -16.73 44.17
CA VAL A 109 67.60 -16.06 43.77
C VAL A 109 67.88 -14.64 43.26
N ASP A 110 68.26 -14.51 41.99
CA ASP A 110 68.49 -13.19 41.35
C ASP A 110 67.22 -12.56 40.76
N GLY A 111 66.02 -13.09 40.99
CA GLY A 111 64.75 -12.58 40.44
C GLY A 111 64.63 -12.59 38.90
N ARG A 112 65.71 -12.91 38.18
CA ARG A 112 65.76 -13.08 36.72
C ARG A 112 65.22 -14.46 36.34
N PRO A 113 64.63 -14.61 35.13
CA PRO A 113 64.19 -15.90 34.63
C PRO A 113 65.35 -16.89 34.70
N PRO A 114 65.11 -18.11 35.24
CA PRO A 114 66.17 -19.04 35.50
C PRO A 114 66.80 -19.53 34.19
N ASP A 115 68.05 -19.16 33.97
CA ASP A 115 68.88 -19.76 32.94
C ASP A 115 69.51 -21.04 33.51
N SER A 116 69.12 -22.19 32.98
CA SER A 116 69.61 -23.50 33.42
C SER A 116 71.12 -23.66 33.24
N SER A 117 71.72 -23.07 32.21
CA SER A 117 73.18 -23.13 31.99
C SER A 117 73.91 -22.40 33.12
N VAL A 118 73.54 -21.15 33.38
CA VAL A 118 74.11 -20.32 34.45
C VAL A 118 73.86 -20.94 35.82
N GLY A 119 72.67 -21.52 36.05
CA GLY A 119 72.35 -22.25 37.27
C GLY A 119 73.31 -23.42 37.52
N LEU A 120 73.52 -24.27 36.51
CA LEU A 120 74.44 -25.40 36.60
C LEU A 120 75.89 -24.96 36.79
N MET A 121 76.35 -23.92 36.09
CA MET A 121 77.70 -23.34 36.28
C MET A 121 77.92 -22.87 37.72
N ARG A 122 76.91 -22.24 38.34
CA ARG A 122 76.98 -21.79 39.73
C ARG A 122 77.08 -22.98 40.70
N VAL A 123 76.32 -24.05 40.46
CA VAL A 123 76.42 -25.28 41.25
C VAL A 123 77.82 -25.91 41.10
N ALA A 124 78.31 -26.04 39.87
CA ALA A 124 79.65 -26.56 39.59
C ALA A 124 80.74 -25.75 40.32
N ARG A 125 80.66 -24.41 40.31
CA ARG A 125 81.59 -23.53 41.01
C ARG A 125 81.55 -23.71 42.53
N LYS A 126 80.36 -23.88 43.11
CA LYS A 126 80.19 -24.15 44.55
C LYS A 126 80.80 -25.50 44.95
N LEU A 127 80.76 -26.47 44.05
CA LEU A 127 81.36 -27.79 44.22
C LEU A 127 82.82 -27.87 43.76
N SER A 128 83.48 -26.74 43.48
CA SER A 128 84.84 -26.70 42.92
C SER A 128 85.90 -27.49 43.70
N ARG A 129 85.67 -27.74 45.00
CA ARG A 129 86.50 -28.61 45.84
C ARG A 129 86.40 -30.09 45.45
N ASP A 130 85.23 -30.53 44.99
CA ASP A 130 84.97 -31.87 44.47
C ASP A 130 85.05 -31.85 42.93
N LYS A 131 86.27 -31.99 42.41
CA LYS A 131 86.53 -31.96 40.96
C LYS A 131 85.81 -33.06 40.19
N ALA A 132 85.51 -34.20 40.84
CA ALA A 132 84.83 -35.33 40.20
C ALA A 132 83.39 -34.98 39.81
N VAL A 133 82.77 -34.01 40.50
CA VAL A 133 81.40 -33.56 40.26
C VAL A 133 81.37 -32.20 39.56
N ALA A 134 82.25 -31.29 39.96
CA ALA A 134 82.30 -29.94 39.41
C ALA A 134 82.66 -29.92 37.92
N ALA A 135 83.64 -30.71 37.47
CA ALA A 135 84.07 -30.67 36.07
C ALA A 135 83.02 -31.22 35.09
N PRO A 136 82.36 -32.38 35.34
CA PRO A 136 81.25 -32.84 34.51
C PRO A 136 80.06 -31.88 34.49
N LEU A 137 79.69 -31.30 35.63
CA LEU A 137 78.60 -30.33 35.70
C LEU A 137 78.92 -29.04 34.94
N GLN A 138 80.15 -28.53 35.05
CA GLN A 138 80.58 -27.34 34.30
C GLN A 138 80.51 -27.59 32.79
N ARG A 139 81.06 -28.72 32.30
CA ARG A 139 81.01 -29.07 30.88
C ARG A 139 79.58 -29.21 30.37
N PHE A 140 78.72 -29.85 31.16
CA PHE A 140 77.30 -29.97 30.82
C PHE A 140 76.59 -28.60 30.78
N ALA A 141 76.93 -27.71 31.72
CA ALA A 141 76.40 -26.35 31.72
C ALA A 141 76.79 -25.55 30.46
N ASP A 142 78.06 -25.67 30.03
CA ASP A 142 78.55 -25.03 28.81
C ASP A 142 77.83 -25.56 27.56
N ASP A 143 77.61 -26.88 27.48
CA ASP A 143 76.86 -27.50 26.37
C ASP A 143 75.38 -27.07 26.35
N ILE A 144 74.73 -26.91 27.52
CA ILE A 144 73.35 -26.38 27.62
C ILE A 144 73.30 -24.92 27.19
N GLY A 145 74.31 -24.11 27.54
CA GLY A 145 74.42 -22.72 27.08
C GLY A 145 74.51 -22.64 25.55
N ARG A 146 75.34 -23.50 24.94
CA ARG A 146 75.45 -23.60 23.48
C ARG A 146 74.12 -24.03 22.82
N TRP A 147 73.40 -24.97 23.44
CA TRP A 147 72.08 -25.39 22.96
C TRP A 147 71.06 -24.23 22.98
N GLN A 148 70.99 -23.48 24.09
CA GLN A 148 70.12 -22.30 24.19
C GLN A 148 70.46 -21.24 23.12
N GLU A 149 71.75 -21.02 22.85
CA GLU A 149 72.18 -20.10 21.79
C GLU A 149 71.68 -20.55 20.41
N LEU A 150 71.79 -21.85 20.08
CA LEU A 150 71.27 -22.40 18.83
C LEU A 150 69.75 -22.26 18.72
N LEU A 151 69.01 -22.45 19.82
CA LEU A 151 67.56 -22.22 19.86
C LEU A 151 67.20 -20.74 19.61
N LEU A 152 68.00 -19.81 20.13
CA LEU A 152 67.81 -18.38 19.87
C LEU A 152 68.12 -18.04 18.40
N ARG A 153 69.16 -18.61 17.80
CA ARG A 153 69.43 -18.46 16.36
C ARG A 153 68.30 -19.05 15.51
N ALA A 154 67.80 -20.23 15.87
CA ALA A 154 66.63 -20.85 15.26
C ALA A 154 65.40 -19.93 15.31
N ARG A 155 65.12 -19.31 16.47
CA ARG A 155 64.05 -18.31 16.60
C ARG A 155 64.26 -17.13 15.65
N VAL A 156 65.48 -16.59 15.62
CA VAL A 156 65.82 -15.46 14.75
C VAL A 156 65.63 -15.84 13.29
N ALA A 157 66.04 -17.04 12.86
CA ALA A 157 65.80 -17.55 11.51
C ALA A 157 64.30 -17.65 11.19
N LEU A 158 63.47 -18.16 12.12
CA LEU A 158 62.01 -18.21 11.96
C LEU A 158 61.37 -16.82 11.88
N ASP A 159 61.92 -15.84 12.60
CA ASP A 159 61.42 -14.46 12.61
C ASP A 159 61.91 -13.64 11.40
N GLN A 160 63.11 -13.92 10.87
CA GLN A 160 63.76 -13.20 9.77
C GLN A 160 63.39 -13.76 8.39
N ASP A 161 63.28 -15.08 8.21
CA ASP A 161 63.11 -15.70 6.90
C ASP A 161 61.62 -15.79 6.48
N ALA A 162 61.02 -14.60 6.43
CA ALA A 162 59.62 -14.32 6.15
C ALA A 162 59.16 -14.62 4.70
N GLY A 163 59.98 -15.30 3.90
CA GLY A 163 59.80 -15.45 2.46
C GLY A 163 58.66 -16.38 2.02
N GLY A 164 58.35 -17.40 2.84
CA GLY A 164 57.32 -18.42 2.56
C GLY A 164 56.32 -18.62 3.70
N LEU A 165 56.79 -18.84 4.93
CA LEU A 165 55.93 -19.16 6.09
C LEU A 165 54.98 -18.01 6.47
N LEU A 166 55.49 -16.79 6.54
CA LEU A 166 54.66 -15.63 6.87
C LEU A 166 53.64 -15.32 5.76
N LYS A 167 53.98 -15.58 4.49
CA LYS A 167 53.02 -15.47 3.38
C LYS A 167 51.94 -16.54 3.46
N ALA A 168 52.30 -17.80 3.74
CA ALA A 168 51.34 -18.89 3.93
C ALA A 168 50.39 -18.61 5.10
N TYR A 169 50.93 -18.16 6.24
CA TYR A 169 50.15 -17.73 7.41
C TYR A 169 49.17 -16.59 7.07
N ARG A 170 49.64 -15.54 6.38
CA ARG A 170 48.79 -14.41 5.97
C ARG A 170 47.68 -14.85 5.00
N ARG A 171 47.99 -15.66 3.99
CA ARG A 171 47.00 -16.20 3.05
C ARG A 171 45.90 -16.97 3.77
N ARG A 172 46.27 -17.88 4.68
CA ARG A 172 45.29 -18.66 5.46
C ARG A 172 44.42 -17.79 6.34
N ARG A 173 45.01 -16.77 6.98
CA ARG A 173 44.27 -15.83 7.82
C ARG A 173 43.30 -14.97 7.01
N LEU A 174 43.74 -14.46 5.85
CA LEU A 174 42.88 -13.70 4.94
C LEU A 174 41.75 -14.56 4.37
N ALA A 175 42.01 -15.84 4.04
CA ALA A 175 40.96 -16.76 3.61
C ALA A 175 39.90 -16.99 4.69
N LYS A 176 40.32 -17.19 5.96
CA LYS A 176 39.38 -17.33 7.09
C LYS A 176 38.55 -16.07 7.33
N ILE A 177 39.19 -14.90 7.30
CA ILE A 177 38.49 -13.62 7.46
C ILE A 177 37.54 -13.39 6.29
N GLY A 178 37.99 -13.66 5.05
CA GLY A 178 37.18 -13.55 3.85
C GLY A 178 35.93 -14.44 3.91
N ALA A 179 36.07 -15.71 4.32
CA ALA A 179 34.92 -16.60 4.51
C ALA A 179 33.91 -16.05 5.52
N LEU A 180 34.38 -15.55 6.67
CA LEU A 180 33.50 -14.96 7.69
C LEU A 180 32.79 -13.71 7.18
N VAL A 181 33.51 -12.81 6.49
CA VAL A 181 32.93 -11.59 5.90
C VAL A 181 31.88 -11.92 4.85
N VAL A 182 32.14 -12.88 3.96
CA VAL A 182 31.16 -13.33 2.96
C VAL A 182 29.92 -13.91 3.63
N SER A 183 30.07 -14.75 4.66
CA SER A 183 28.93 -15.28 5.41
C SER A 183 28.10 -14.17 6.07
N VAL A 184 28.74 -13.16 6.68
CA VAL A 184 28.06 -12.02 7.29
C VAL A 184 27.32 -11.19 6.24
N LEU A 185 27.93 -10.93 5.08
CA LEU A 185 27.29 -10.19 3.99
C LEU A 185 26.08 -10.93 3.42
N LEU A 186 26.15 -12.25 3.27
CA LEU A 186 25.02 -13.06 2.83
C LEU A 186 23.86 -13.01 3.84
N LEU A 187 24.15 -13.13 5.14
CA LEU A 187 23.15 -12.99 6.19
C LEU A 187 22.52 -11.60 6.20
N ALA A 188 23.33 -10.54 6.09
CA ALA A 188 22.84 -9.16 6.02
C ALA A 188 21.95 -8.94 4.78
N GLY A 189 22.34 -9.46 3.61
CA GLY A 189 21.54 -9.41 2.39
C GLY A 189 20.20 -10.13 2.54
N ALA A 190 20.19 -11.32 3.14
CA ALA A 190 18.97 -12.09 3.40
C ALA A 190 18.01 -11.34 4.36
N VAL A 191 18.55 -10.71 5.41
CA VAL A 191 17.75 -9.90 6.36
C VAL A 191 17.16 -8.67 5.66
N LEU A 192 17.96 -7.95 4.87
CA LEU A 192 17.49 -6.79 4.11
C LEU A 192 16.37 -7.18 3.13
N PHE A 193 16.52 -8.31 2.44
CA PHE A 193 15.50 -8.83 1.53
C PHE A 193 14.20 -9.21 2.28
N ALA A 194 14.30 -9.86 3.43
CA ALA A 194 13.14 -10.22 4.25
C ALA A 194 12.39 -8.97 4.75
N VAL A 195 13.12 -7.94 5.19
CA VAL A 195 12.53 -6.66 5.63
C VAL A 195 11.86 -5.92 4.46
N SER A 196 12.47 -5.90 3.27
CA SER A 196 11.83 -5.28 2.10
C SER A 196 10.55 -6.02 1.69
N LEU A 197 10.56 -7.36 1.75
CA LEU A 197 9.39 -8.19 1.46
C LEU A 197 8.25 -7.91 2.45
N GLN A 198 8.54 -7.81 3.74
CA GLN A 198 7.53 -7.50 4.77
C GLN A 198 6.95 -6.09 4.60
N ARG A 199 7.77 -5.08 4.28
CA ARG A 199 7.29 -3.71 4.04
C ARG A 199 6.41 -3.61 2.80
N ALA A 200 6.79 -4.28 1.70
CA ALA A 200 5.98 -4.31 0.49
C ALA A 200 4.62 -4.95 0.77
N ARG A 201 4.60 -6.10 1.45
CA ARG A 201 3.35 -6.77 1.85
C ARG A 201 2.48 -5.91 2.77
N GLY A 202 3.08 -5.21 3.74
CA GLY A 202 2.34 -4.31 4.61
C GLY A 202 1.64 -3.16 3.87
N ARG A 203 2.30 -2.57 2.85
CA ARG A 203 1.67 -1.54 2.00
C ARG A 203 0.51 -2.10 1.17
N VAL A 204 0.65 -3.33 0.68
CA VAL A 204 -0.44 -4.02 -0.04
C VAL A 204 -1.59 -4.31 0.90
N ASP A 205 -1.34 -4.81 2.12
CA ASP A 205 -2.38 -5.07 3.13
C ASP A 205 -3.11 -3.79 3.55
N GLU A 206 -2.40 -2.68 3.71
CA GLU A 206 -3.01 -1.38 4.01
C GLU A 206 -3.96 -0.91 2.90
N ALA A 207 -3.52 -1.01 1.63
CA ALA A 207 -4.36 -0.68 0.48
C ALA A 207 -5.55 -1.65 0.32
N LEU A 208 -5.36 -2.93 0.62
CA LEU A 208 -6.44 -3.94 0.65
C LEU A 208 -7.37 -3.76 1.86
N GLY A 209 -6.93 -3.14 2.95
CA GLY A 209 -7.76 -2.80 4.11
C GLY A 209 -8.62 -1.55 3.89
N ALA A 210 -8.30 -0.71 2.90
CA ALA A 210 -9.05 0.51 2.63
C ALA A 210 -10.50 0.22 2.16
N ALA A 211 -11.46 1.00 2.66
CA ALA A 211 -12.88 0.85 2.34
C ALA A 211 -13.19 1.15 0.86
N ASP A 212 -12.44 2.05 0.23
CA ASP A 212 -12.59 2.36 -1.18
C ASP A 212 -11.83 1.35 -2.05
N PRO A 213 -12.52 0.57 -2.91
CA PRO A 213 -11.87 -0.41 -3.79
C PRO A 213 -10.92 0.24 -4.79
N CYS A 214 -11.06 1.54 -5.09
CA CYS A 214 -10.23 2.23 -6.07
C CYS A 214 -8.82 2.58 -5.57
N VAL A 215 -8.55 2.50 -4.27
CA VAL A 215 -7.21 2.72 -3.69
C VAL A 215 -6.19 1.72 -4.24
N VAL A 216 -6.64 0.52 -4.64
CA VAL A 216 -5.78 -0.53 -5.20
C VAL A 216 -5.07 -0.11 -6.49
N ARG A 217 -5.62 0.84 -7.27
CA ARG A 217 -4.93 1.40 -8.45
C ARG A 217 -3.65 2.16 -8.13
N GLY A 218 -3.49 2.62 -6.89
CA GLY A 218 -2.30 3.32 -6.43
C GLY A 218 -1.16 2.39 -5.99
N ILE A 219 -1.37 1.07 -5.92
CA ILE A 219 -0.33 0.12 -5.53
C ILE A 219 0.73 0.05 -6.65
N ALA A 220 2.00 0.27 -6.28
CA ALA A 220 3.09 0.12 -7.22
C ALA A 220 3.20 -1.34 -7.70
N PRO A 221 3.43 -1.60 -9.00
CA PRO A 221 3.48 -2.97 -9.54
C PRO A 221 4.56 -3.82 -8.86
N ALA A 222 5.70 -3.21 -8.52
CA ALA A 222 6.78 -3.88 -7.79
C ALA A 222 6.37 -4.38 -6.39
N ASP A 223 5.46 -3.70 -5.71
CA ASP A 223 4.95 -4.14 -4.41
C ASP A 223 3.94 -5.27 -4.56
N LEU A 224 3.13 -5.22 -5.62
CA LEU A 224 2.18 -6.29 -5.96
C LEU A 224 2.90 -7.60 -6.32
N ASP A 225 4.02 -7.51 -7.04
CA ASP A 225 4.88 -8.65 -7.41
C ASP A 225 5.57 -9.31 -6.21
N LEU A 226 5.72 -8.58 -5.10
CA LEU A 226 6.24 -9.08 -3.83
C LEU A 226 5.14 -9.57 -2.88
N GLY A 227 3.87 -9.26 -3.21
CA GLY A 227 2.69 -9.70 -2.48
C GLY A 227 2.49 -11.21 -2.51
N SER A 228 1.75 -11.74 -1.53
CA SER A 228 1.31 -13.13 -1.53
C SER A 228 0.32 -13.41 -2.67
N GLY A 229 0.11 -14.69 -3.01
CA GLY A 229 -0.87 -15.06 -4.03
C GLY A 229 -2.29 -14.59 -3.68
N GLU A 230 -2.66 -14.66 -2.40
CA GLU A 230 -3.94 -14.16 -1.87
C GLU A 230 -4.07 -12.65 -2.01
N GLN A 231 -3.02 -11.89 -1.67
CA GLN A 231 -3.00 -10.44 -1.82
C GLN A 231 -3.19 -10.01 -3.28
N ARG A 232 -2.58 -10.72 -4.23
CA ARG A 232 -2.75 -10.44 -5.67
C ARG A 232 -4.16 -10.75 -6.15
N ALA A 233 -4.75 -11.85 -5.70
CA ALA A 233 -6.13 -12.20 -6.02
C ALA A 233 -7.11 -11.14 -5.47
N ALA A 234 -6.98 -10.78 -4.20
CA ALA A 234 -7.81 -9.74 -3.56
C ALA A 234 -7.65 -8.37 -4.22
N ALA A 235 -6.43 -8.00 -4.63
CA ALA A 235 -6.18 -6.79 -5.40
C ALA A 235 -6.90 -6.84 -6.75
N GLY A 236 -6.86 -7.98 -7.45
CA GLY A 236 -7.60 -8.19 -8.70
C GLY A 236 -9.11 -8.01 -8.53
N GLU A 237 -9.70 -8.61 -7.50
CA GLU A 237 -11.13 -8.48 -7.18
C GLU A 237 -11.53 -7.03 -6.88
N LYS A 238 -10.75 -6.33 -6.05
CA LYS A 238 -11.01 -4.90 -5.76
C LYS A 238 -10.85 -4.01 -6.99
N LEU A 239 -9.89 -4.31 -7.85
CA LEU A 239 -9.67 -3.55 -9.07
C LEU A 239 -10.85 -3.73 -10.04
N GLN A 240 -11.42 -4.94 -10.14
CA GLN A 240 -12.69 -5.19 -10.85
C GLN A 240 -13.85 -4.41 -10.23
N ALA A 241 -14.03 -4.44 -8.91
CA ALA A 241 -15.07 -3.68 -8.23
C ALA A 241 -14.94 -2.16 -8.43
N CYS A 242 -13.71 -1.63 -8.48
CA CYS A 242 -13.46 -0.23 -8.82
C CYS A 242 -13.90 0.08 -10.26
N HIS A 243 -13.59 -0.79 -11.23
CA HIS A 243 -14.05 -0.61 -12.61
C HIS A 243 -15.56 -0.61 -12.75
N GLU A 244 -16.26 -1.51 -12.05
CA GLU A 244 -17.72 -1.56 -12.04
C GLU A 244 -18.31 -0.27 -11.45
N ARG A 245 -17.74 0.23 -10.34
CA ARG A 245 -18.20 1.47 -9.70
C ARG A 245 -17.98 2.70 -10.58
N LEU A 246 -16.84 2.78 -11.27
CA LEU A 246 -16.58 3.88 -12.22
C LEU A 246 -17.55 3.81 -13.41
N ALA A 247 -17.78 2.62 -13.96
CA ALA A 247 -18.74 2.44 -15.05
C ALA A 247 -20.18 2.79 -14.64
N GLN A 248 -20.57 2.49 -13.39
CA GLN A 248 -21.87 2.91 -12.86
C GLN A 248 -21.97 4.44 -12.72
N GLN A 249 -20.94 5.09 -12.17
CA GLN A 249 -20.91 6.55 -12.06
C GLN A 249 -20.96 7.25 -13.43
N GLU A 250 -20.28 6.70 -14.44
CA GLU A 250 -20.36 7.23 -15.81
C GLU A 250 -21.79 7.09 -16.36
N ARG A 251 -22.44 5.94 -16.19
CA ARG A 251 -23.83 5.73 -16.63
C ARG A 251 -24.81 6.67 -15.93
N GLU A 252 -24.67 6.88 -14.62
CA GLU A 252 -25.51 7.81 -13.86
C GLU A 252 -25.34 9.25 -14.34
N ARG A 253 -24.10 9.67 -14.63
CA ARG A 253 -23.81 11.00 -15.19
C ARG A 253 -24.39 11.18 -16.59
N GLU A 254 -24.26 10.17 -17.45
CA GLU A 254 -24.86 10.19 -18.79
C GLU A 254 -26.39 10.25 -18.73
N GLU A 255 -27.01 9.47 -17.84
CA GLU A 255 -28.47 9.48 -17.68
C GLU A 255 -28.96 10.83 -17.14
N GLN A 256 -28.25 11.41 -16.18
CA GLN A 256 -28.56 12.73 -15.64
C GLN A 256 -28.42 13.83 -16.71
N ALA A 257 -27.36 13.80 -17.52
CA ALA A 257 -27.17 14.73 -18.63
C ALA A 257 -28.33 14.64 -19.66
N ARG A 258 -28.76 13.41 -20.01
CA ARG A 258 -29.91 13.20 -20.92
C ARG A 258 -31.21 13.76 -20.36
N ARG A 259 -31.46 13.57 -19.06
CA ARG A 259 -32.67 14.11 -18.39
C ARG A 259 -32.65 15.65 -18.38
N GLU A 260 -31.50 16.26 -18.14
CA GLU A 260 -31.35 17.71 -18.18
C GLU A 260 -31.54 18.28 -19.58
N GLU A 261 -31.01 17.62 -20.63
CA GLU A 261 -31.23 18.03 -22.02
C GLU A 261 -32.71 17.94 -22.41
N GLN A 262 -33.38 16.83 -22.09
CA GLN A 262 -34.81 16.65 -22.35
C GLN A 262 -35.67 17.71 -21.62
N ALA A 263 -35.32 18.04 -20.37
CA ALA A 263 -36.01 19.08 -19.62
C ALA A 263 -35.84 20.46 -20.27
N ARG A 264 -34.63 20.80 -20.75
CA ARG A 264 -34.36 22.06 -21.44
C ARG A 264 -35.10 22.14 -22.78
N GLU A 265 -35.16 21.06 -23.54
CA GLU A 265 -35.91 21.02 -24.80
C GLU A 265 -37.41 21.15 -24.58
N ALA A 266 -37.97 20.44 -23.59
CA ALA A 266 -39.38 20.57 -23.22
C ALA A 266 -39.72 21.99 -22.75
N GLU A 267 -38.83 22.65 -22.01
CA GLU A 267 -39.02 24.03 -21.59
C GLU A 267 -38.96 25.01 -22.78
N ARG A 268 -38.04 24.81 -23.73
CA ARG A 268 -37.98 25.61 -24.97
C ARG A 268 -39.27 25.46 -25.78
N GLN A 269 -39.74 24.24 -25.99
CA GLN A 269 -40.99 23.98 -26.72
C GLN A 269 -42.20 24.64 -26.04
N ARG A 270 -42.28 24.59 -24.71
CA ARG A 270 -43.34 25.28 -23.94
C ARG A 270 -43.28 26.79 -24.12
N ARG A 271 -42.09 27.39 -23.99
CA ARG A 271 -41.89 28.84 -24.17
C ARG A 271 -42.22 29.29 -25.59
N GLU A 272 -41.84 28.50 -26.61
CA GLU A 272 -42.19 28.78 -28.00
C GLU A 272 -43.70 28.69 -28.24
N LEU A 273 -44.35 27.67 -27.69
CA LEU A 273 -45.80 27.50 -27.78
C LEU A 273 -46.53 28.65 -27.08
N ASP A 274 -46.13 29.02 -25.86
CA ASP A 274 -46.67 30.17 -25.13
C ASP A 274 -46.48 31.48 -25.91
N ALA A 275 -45.30 31.72 -26.49
CA ALA A 275 -45.05 32.93 -27.28
C ALA A 275 -45.91 32.99 -28.56
N ARG A 276 -46.08 31.87 -29.26
CA ARG A 276 -46.97 31.77 -30.43
C ARG A 276 -48.42 32.02 -30.03
N CYS A 277 -48.83 31.48 -28.89
CA CYS A 277 -50.16 31.66 -28.33
C CYS A 277 -50.43 33.09 -27.86
N GLU A 278 -49.42 33.76 -27.33
CA GLU A 278 -49.50 35.16 -26.93
C GLU A 278 -49.60 36.08 -28.15
N ALA A 279 -48.83 35.82 -29.20
CA ALA A 279 -48.95 36.52 -30.47
C ALA A 279 -50.34 36.30 -31.11
N LEU A 280 -50.87 35.07 -31.05
CA LEU A 280 -52.22 34.77 -31.52
C LEU A 280 -53.29 35.53 -30.72
N ALA A 281 -53.20 35.52 -29.38
CA ALA A 281 -54.12 36.26 -28.52
C ALA A 281 -54.06 37.78 -28.80
N GLY A 282 -52.87 38.34 -29.01
CA GLY A 282 -52.72 39.74 -29.42
C GLY A 282 -53.41 40.06 -30.75
N ARG A 283 -53.29 39.19 -31.75
CA ARG A 283 -53.98 39.32 -33.05
C ARG A 283 -55.49 39.23 -32.92
N LEU A 284 -55.99 38.33 -32.07
CA LEU A 284 -57.43 38.22 -31.78
C LEU A 284 -57.97 39.49 -31.12
N ASP A 285 -57.22 40.09 -30.20
CA ASP A 285 -57.63 41.34 -29.53
C ASP A 285 -57.68 42.54 -30.48
N VAL A 286 -56.80 42.58 -31.49
CA VAL A 286 -56.81 43.61 -32.55
C VAL A 286 -57.90 43.35 -33.60
N GLY A 287 -58.33 42.10 -33.75
CA GLY A 287 -59.33 41.71 -34.74
C GLY A 287 -58.74 41.51 -36.15
N GLU A 288 -57.44 41.25 -36.26
CA GLU A 288 -56.75 41.02 -37.54
C GLU A 288 -55.96 39.70 -37.49
N LEU A 289 -56.38 38.72 -38.30
CA LEU A 289 -55.63 37.49 -38.54
C LEU A 289 -54.92 37.63 -39.88
N SER A 290 -53.73 38.21 -39.89
CA SER A 290 -52.91 38.32 -41.10
C SER A 290 -52.15 37.02 -41.37
N GLY A 291 -52.48 36.34 -42.46
CA GLY A 291 -51.61 35.52 -43.34
C GLY A 291 -50.82 34.31 -42.80
N GLU A 292 -50.43 34.27 -41.53
CA GLU A 292 -49.69 33.15 -40.93
C GLU A 292 -50.65 32.08 -40.37
N GLU A 293 -51.67 31.73 -41.14
CA GLU A 293 -52.59 30.63 -40.84
C GLU A 293 -51.95 29.25 -41.10
N ASP A 294 -50.76 29.20 -41.73
CA ASP A 294 -50.06 27.98 -42.14
C ASP A 294 -49.62 27.04 -41.00
N VAL A 295 -49.62 27.50 -39.75
CA VAL A 295 -49.18 26.70 -38.59
C VAL A 295 -50.34 26.04 -37.85
N LEU A 296 -51.57 26.49 -38.09
CA LEU A 296 -52.76 25.92 -37.44
C LEU A 296 -53.37 24.85 -38.32
N THR A 297 -53.97 23.83 -37.70
CA THR A 297 -54.74 22.86 -38.47
C THR A 297 -55.91 23.57 -39.17
N SER A 298 -56.27 23.13 -40.37
CA SER A 298 -57.26 23.83 -41.21
C SER A 298 -58.61 24.07 -40.52
N GLY A 299 -58.98 23.23 -39.54
CA GLY A 299 -60.17 23.40 -38.71
C GLY A 299 -60.08 24.54 -37.68
N GLU A 300 -58.93 24.71 -37.03
CA GLU A 300 -58.71 25.74 -36.00
C GLU A 300 -58.64 27.13 -36.62
N ALA A 301 -57.94 27.27 -37.76
CA ALA A 301 -57.85 28.53 -38.48
C ALA A 301 -59.24 29.06 -38.88
N ALA A 302 -60.10 28.18 -39.40
CA ALA A 302 -61.46 28.55 -39.80
C ALA A 302 -62.31 29.03 -38.60
N LEU A 303 -62.17 28.40 -37.43
CA LEU A 303 -62.86 28.83 -36.22
C LEU A 303 -62.36 30.20 -35.74
N LEU A 304 -61.04 30.41 -35.68
CA LEU A 304 -60.48 31.71 -35.29
C LEU A 304 -60.93 32.83 -36.24
N GLN A 305 -60.99 32.57 -37.53
CA GLN A 305 -61.44 33.54 -38.52
C GLN A 305 -62.91 33.93 -38.31
N ARG A 306 -63.76 32.96 -37.93
CA ARG A 306 -65.15 33.22 -37.51
C ARG A 306 -65.23 33.97 -36.18
N ILE A 307 -64.32 33.69 -35.23
CA ILE A 307 -64.22 34.42 -33.96
C ILE A 307 -63.96 35.91 -34.25
N VAL A 308 -62.90 36.19 -35.01
CA VAL A 308 -62.47 37.57 -35.34
C VAL A 308 -63.53 38.33 -36.13
N ARG A 309 -64.13 37.69 -37.15
CA ARG A 309 -65.19 38.32 -37.95
C ARG A 309 -66.52 38.46 -37.22
N ARG A 310 -66.64 37.90 -36.01
CA ARG A 310 -67.90 37.82 -35.26
C ARG A 310 -69.00 37.17 -36.08
N THR A 311 -68.69 36.04 -36.70
CA THR A 311 -69.60 35.24 -37.53
C THR A 311 -69.60 33.78 -37.08
N LEU A 312 -69.64 33.56 -35.76
CA LEU A 312 -69.76 32.21 -35.21
C LEU A 312 -71.06 31.56 -35.65
N SER A 313 -70.93 30.29 -36.06
CA SER A 313 -72.04 29.46 -36.46
C SER A 313 -72.60 28.68 -35.26
N PRO A 314 -73.84 28.17 -35.36
CA PRO A 314 -74.40 27.30 -34.35
C PRO A 314 -73.51 26.12 -33.93
N ALA A 315 -72.76 25.55 -34.88
CA ALA A 315 -71.89 24.40 -34.63
C ALA A 315 -70.65 24.73 -33.79
N ASP A 316 -70.21 25.99 -33.78
CA ASP A 316 -69.01 26.42 -33.04
C ASP A 316 -69.25 26.55 -31.53
N LEU A 317 -70.52 26.58 -31.12
CA LEU A 317 -70.94 26.89 -29.76
C LEU A 317 -71.37 25.66 -28.97
N GLY A 318 -71.55 24.50 -29.59
CA GLY A 318 -71.86 23.26 -28.89
C GLY A 318 -72.64 22.24 -29.70
N PRO A 319 -72.91 21.05 -29.13
CA PRO A 319 -72.82 20.74 -27.69
C PRO A 319 -71.43 20.40 -27.17
N ALA A 320 -70.46 20.05 -28.04
CA ALA A 320 -69.08 19.78 -27.64
C ALA A 320 -68.27 21.07 -27.50
N ASP A 321 -67.28 21.09 -26.60
CA ASP A 321 -66.39 22.24 -26.47
C ASP A 321 -65.57 22.43 -27.74
N PRO A 322 -65.49 23.65 -28.29
CA PRO A 322 -64.60 23.90 -29.40
C PRO A 322 -63.15 23.67 -28.94
N VAL A 323 -62.37 23.00 -29.78
CA VAL A 323 -60.92 22.91 -29.64
C VAL A 323 -60.36 24.28 -30.01
N LEU A 324 -60.17 25.12 -29.00
CA LEU A 324 -59.51 26.40 -29.18
C LEU A 324 -57.99 26.17 -29.15
N PRO A 325 -57.22 26.82 -30.03
CA PRO A 325 -55.77 26.77 -29.91
C PRO A 325 -55.35 27.35 -28.56
N CYS A 326 -54.18 26.93 -28.09
CA CYS A 326 -53.56 27.48 -26.88
C CYS A 326 -54.21 27.10 -25.55
N MET A 327 -54.97 26.01 -25.48
CA MET A 327 -55.43 25.48 -24.19
C MET A 327 -54.25 25.08 -23.31
N GLY A 328 -54.30 25.43 -22.02
CA GLY A 328 -53.25 25.15 -21.05
C GLY A 328 -52.06 26.11 -21.10
N THR A 329 -52.10 27.12 -21.98
CA THR A 329 -51.09 28.19 -22.06
C THR A 329 -51.49 29.40 -21.23
N SER A 330 -50.55 30.30 -20.99
CA SER A 330 -50.83 31.59 -20.31
C SER A 330 -51.83 32.47 -21.08
N SER A 331 -51.94 32.30 -22.40
CA SER A 331 -52.81 33.10 -23.27
C SER A 331 -54.23 32.54 -23.43
N GLU A 332 -54.52 31.34 -22.90
CA GLU A 332 -55.85 30.71 -22.95
C GLU A 332 -56.99 31.67 -22.52
N PRO A 333 -56.90 32.44 -21.41
CA PRO A 333 -57.98 33.32 -20.98
C PRO A 333 -58.32 34.43 -21.98
N ARG A 334 -57.34 34.90 -22.76
CA ARG A 334 -57.53 35.94 -23.78
C ARG A 334 -58.21 35.37 -25.02
N VAL A 335 -57.77 34.19 -25.48
CA VAL A 335 -58.43 33.48 -26.59
C VAL A 335 -59.88 33.14 -26.23
N LEU A 336 -60.12 32.66 -25.00
CA LEU A 336 -61.47 32.40 -24.48
C LEU A 336 -62.33 33.66 -24.42
N ARG A 337 -61.73 34.80 -24.05
CA ARG A 337 -62.42 36.09 -24.06
C ARG A 337 -62.83 36.47 -25.49
N ALA A 338 -61.91 36.44 -26.46
CA ALA A 338 -62.24 36.73 -27.85
C ALA A 338 -63.36 35.83 -28.39
N PHE A 339 -63.34 34.53 -28.04
CA PHE A 339 -64.43 33.60 -28.35
C PHE A 339 -65.77 34.03 -27.71
N ALA A 340 -65.77 34.38 -26.42
CA ALA A 340 -66.95 34.88 -25.70
C ALA A 340 -67.51 36.17 -26.33
N ASP A 341 -66.64 37.08 -26.73
CA ASP A 341 -66.97 38.37 -27.34
C ASP A 341 -67.64 38.18 -28.70
N SER A 342 -67.08 37.27 -29.51
CA SER A 342 -67.68 36.87 -30.78
C SER A 342 -69.02 36.17 -30.60
N ALA A 343 -69.11 35.28 -29.60
CA ALA A 343 -70.32 34.52 -29.31
C ALA A 343 -71.45 35.43 -28.81
N THR A 344 -71.15 36.39 -27.95
CA THR A 344 -72.13 37.39 -27.48
C THR A 344 -72.55 38.35 -28.60
N ALA A 345 -71.62 38.80 -29.45
CA ALA A 345 -71.94 39.64 -30.60
C ALA A 345 -72.86 38.94 -31.62
N THR A 346 -72.75 37.62 -31.74
CA THR A 346 -73.58 36.78 -32.62
C THR A 346 -74.80 36.18 -31.94
N VAL A 347 -75.17 36.64 -30.73
CA VAL A 347 -76.23 36.00 -29.92
C VAL A 347 -77.48 35.64 -30.72
N TRP A 348 -77.95 36.53 -31.58
CA TRP A 348 -79.16 36.33 -32.38
C TRP A 348 -79.07 35.20 -33.43
N SER A 349 -77.86 34.83 -33.89
CA SER A 349 -77.69 33.76 -34.88
C SER A 349 -77.87 32.36 -34.29
N TRP A 350 -77.65 32.21 -32.97
CA TRP A 350 -77.59 30.89 -32.33
C TRP A 350 -78.53 30.72 -31.15
N ILE A 351 -79.06 31.82 -30.58
CA ILE A 351 -79.88 31.78 -29.36
C ILE A 351 -81.12 30.89 -29.47
N THR A 352 -81.63 30.62 -30.68
CA THR A 352 -82.79 29.76 -30.93
C THR A 352 -82.45 28.33 -31.39
N VAL A 353 -81.20 28.05 -31.75
CA VAL A 353 -80.82 26.79 -32.44
C VAL A 353 -79.84 25.93 -31.64
N VAL A 354 -78.94 26.52 -30.85
CA VAL A 354 -77.80 25.80 -30.24
C VAL A 354 -78.06 25.30 -28.82
N ASP A 355 -77.44 24.17 -28.45
CA ASP A 355 -77.18 23.77 -27.05
C ASP A 355 -75.73 24.12 -26.70
N PRO A 356 -75.46 25.20 -25.94
CA PRO A 356 -74.09 25.66 -25.73
C PRO A 356 -73.24 24.67 -24.93
N SER A 357 -72.01 24.46 -25.36
CA SER A 357 -70.99 23.65 -24.70
C SER A 357 -70.63 24.22 -23.31
N PRO A 358 -70.09 23.41 -22.38
CA PRO A 358 -69.68 23.88 -21.05
C PRO A 358 -68.83 25.16 -21.09
N ARG A 359 -67.86 25.23 -22.01
CA ARG A 359 -66.99 26.39 -22.20
C ARG A 359 -67.74 27.60 -22.75
N ALA A 360 -68.63 27.41 -23.73
CA ALA A 360 -69.50 28.48 -24.22
C ALA A 360 -70.42 29.01 -23.11
N ARG A 361 -71.01 28.13 -22.30
CA ARG A 361 -71.82 28.52 -21.13
C ARG A 361 -71.01 29.36 -20.13
N GLN A 362 -69.79 28.93 -19.80
CA GLN A 362 -68.91 29.67 -18.89
C GLN A 362 -68.54 31.05 -19.45
N ALA A 363 -68.22 31.12 -20.74
CA ALA A 363 -67.96 32.36 -21.46
C ALA A 363 -69.16 33.33 -21.39
N PHE A 364 -70.37 32.85 -21.65
CA PHE A 364 -71.59 33.66 -21.55
C PHE A 364 -71.87 34.14 -20.13
N THR A 365 -71.73 33.25 -19.15
CA THR A 365 -71.97 33.60 -17.73
C THR A 365 -71.06 34.72 -17.26
N ARG A 366 -69.78 34.72 -17.69
CA ARG A 366 -68.83 35.79 -17.37
C ARG A 366 -69.15 37.12 -18.04
N ARG A 367 -69.87 37.11 -19.17
CA ARG A 367 -70.27 38.30 -19.95
C ARG A 367 -71.77 38.59 -19.90
N THR A 368 -72.44 38.19 -18.81
CA THR A 368 -73.90 38.37 -18.65
C THR A 368 -74.34 39.84 -18.83
N VAL A 369 -73.51 40.79 -18.40
CA VAL A 369 -73.80 42.24 -18.48
C VAL A 369 -73.79 42.75 -19.92
N ASP A 370 -73.01 42.12 -20.80
CA ASP A 370 -72.88 42.52 -22.20
C ASP A 370 -74.03 41.98 -23.08
N MET A 371 -74.80 41.01 -22.57
CA MET A 371 -75.98 40.50 -23.26
C MET A 371 -77.16 41.44 -23.06
N SER A 372 -77.77 41.88 -24.17
CA SER A 372 -79.02 42.66 -24.10
C SER A 372 -80.09 41.93 -23.29
N GLU A 373 -80.89 42.67 -22.52
CA GLU A 373 -82.02 42.11 -21.77
C GLU A 373 -82.95 41.29 -22.66
N ARG A 374 -83.22 41.77 -23.88
CA ARG A 374 -84.01 41.04 -24.88
C ARG A 374 -83.41 39.67 -25.22
N ALA A 375 -82.09 39.56 -25.39
CA ALA A 375 -81.44 38.29 -25.66
C ALA A 375 -81.55 37.34 -24.47
N ARG A 376 -81.32 37.84 -23.25
CA ARG A 376 -81.51 37.06 -22.01
C ARG A 376 -82.95 36.53 -21.89
N THR A 377 -83.95 37.36 -22.17
CA THR A 377 -85.36 36.96 -22.17
C THR A 377 -85.68 35.91 -23.23
N VAL A 378 -85.19 36.07 -24.47
CA VAL A 378 -85.41 35.08 -25.55
C VAL A 378 -84.76 33.73 -25.20
N LEU A 379 -83.58 33.73 -24.58
CA LEU A 379 -82.93 32.51 -24.12
C LEU A 379 -83.73 31.82 -23.02
N ALA A 380 -84.29 32.58 -22.06
CA ALA A 380 -85.13 32.01 -21.01
C ALA A 380 -86.44 31.42 -21.54
N VAL A 381 -87.12 32.12 -22.47
CA VAL A 381 -88.31 31.58 -23.16
C VAL A 381 -87.97 30.27 -23.85
N ARG A 382 -86.82 30.21 -24.54
CA ARG A 382 -86.36 28.98 -25.17
C ARG A 382 -86.01 27.88 -24.17
N ALA A 383 -85.36 28.20 -23.06
CA ALA A 383 -85.05 27.23 -22.02
C ALA A 383 -86.36 26.60 -21.50
N ILE A 384 -87.38 27.42 -21.24
CA ILE A 384 -88.73 27.00 -20.84
C ILE A 384 -89.37 26.09 -21.90
N ASP A 385 -89.36 26.51 -23.17
CA ASP A 385 -89.97 25.73 -24.24
C ASP A 385 -89.25 24.41 -24.49
N THR A 386 -87.92 24.40 -24.37
CA THR A 386 -87.11 23.18 -24.48
C THR A 386 -87.35 22.25 -23.28
N ALA A 387 -87.51 22.79 -22.07
CA ALA A 387 -87.89 22.03 -20.88
C ALA A 387 -89.27 21.40 -21.04
N LYS A 388 -90.29 22.15 -21.47
CA LYS A 388 -91.62 21.59 -21.74
C LYS A 388 -91.56 20.46 -22.77
N LYS A 389 -90.86 20.68 -23.89
CA LYS A 389 -90.69 19.66 -24.94
C LYS A 389 -89.95 18.43 -24.41
N GLY A 390 -88.89 18.60 -23.64
CA GLY A 390 -88.14 17.52 -23.02
C GLY A 390 -88.98 16.69 -22.05
N ILE A 391 -89.79 17.35 -21.21
CA ILE A 391 -90.74 16.71 -20.29
C ILE A 391 -91.78 15.89 -21.06
N THR A 392 -92.37 16.45 -22.12
CA THR A 392 -93.37 15.75 -22.94
C THR A 392 -92.77 14.58 -23.74
N ALA A 393 -91.54 14.74 -24.27
CA ALA A 393 -90.87 13.70 -25.03
C ALA A 393 -90.39 12.53 -24.15
N GLY A 394 -89.99 12.81 -22.91
CA GLY A 394 -89.54 11.80 -21.95
C GLY A 394 -88.19 11.16 -22.27
N ASP A 395 -87.49 11.63 -23.30
CA ASP A 395 -86.18 11.10 -23.68
C ASP A 395 -85.05 11.76 -22.88
N LYS A 396 -84.06 10.96 -22.46
CA LYS A 396 -82.96 11.42 -21.59
C LYS A 396 -82.10 12.51 -22.24
N ALA A 397 -81.96 12.52 -23.57
CA ALA A 397 -81.10 13.47 -24.28
C ALA A 397 -81.73 14.87 -24.33
N SER A 398 -83.02 14.96 -24.63
CA SER A 398 -83.81 16.20 -24.61
C SER A 398 -83.94 16.76 -23.21
N LEU A 399 -84.13 15.91 -22.20
CA LEU A 399 -84.14 16.33 -20.80
C LEU A 399 -82.77 16.89 -20.36
N ALA A 400 -81.66 16.22 -20.71
CA ALA A 400 -80.32 16.72 -20.41
C ALA A 400 -80.01 18.04 -21.15
N ARG A 401 -80.46 18.19 -22.39
CA ARG A 401 -80.37 19.45 -23.14
C ARG A 401 -81.20 20.56 -22.49
N ALA A 402 -82.44 20.26 -22.10
CA ALA A 402 -83.30 21.19 -21.40
C ALA A 402 -82.65 21.67 -20.10
N GLN A 403 -82.13 20.76 -19.29
CA GLN A 403 -81.42 21.09 -18.06
C GLN A 403 -80.26 22.05 -18.33
N ARG A 404 -79.38 21.76 -19.30
CA ARG A 404 -78.25 22.64 -19.63
C ARG A 404 -78.66 24.05 -20.04
N LEU A 405 -79.75 24.18 -20.80
CA LEU A 405 -80.30 25.49 -21.19
C LEU A 405 -80.94 26.23 -20.01
N CYS A 406 -81.65 25.52 -19.13
CA CYS A 406 -82.19 26.09 -17.89
C CYS A 406 -81.07 26.56 -16.95
N ASP A 407 -80.01 25.76 -16.80
CA ASP A 407 -78.84 26.12 -15.99
C ASP A 407 -78.12 27.34 -16.55
N LEU A 408 -77.99 27.44 -17.87
CA LEU A 408 -77.45 28.64 -18.51
C LEU A 408 -78.34 29.87 -18.27
N ALA A 409 -79.65 29.75 -18.46
CA ALA A 409 -80.58 30.86 -18.26
C ALA A 409 -80.59 31.37 -16.80
N ASP A 410 -80.53 30.45 -15.83
CA ASP A 410 -80.39 30.80 -14.41
C ASP A 410 -79.04 31.45 -14.11
N ALA A 411 -77.93 30.96 -14.69
CA ALA A 411 -76.60 31.55 -14.54
C ALA A 411 -76.54 32.99 -15.11
N LEU A 412 -77.35 33.28 -16.13
CA LEU A 412 -77.54 34.62 -16.68
C LEU A 412 -78.55 35.47 -15.90
N SER A 413 -78.97 35.00 -14.71
CA SER A 413 -79.91 35.66 -13.80
C SER A 413 -81.30 35.91 -14.39
N VAL A 414 -81.80 35.01 -15.24
CA VAL A 414 -83.15 35.10 -15.82
C VAL A 414 -84.09 34.11 -15.17
N ILE A 415 -85.32 34.53 -14.85
CA ILE A 415 -86.32 33.70 -14.19
C ILE A 415 -86.85 32.65 -15.19
N THR A 416 -86.55 31.37 -14.96
CA THR A 416 -86.93 30.25 -15.86
C THR A 416 -88.19 29.47 -15.44
N GLY A 417 -88.79 29.78 -14.28
CA GLY A 417 -90.09 29.24 -13.85
C GLY A 417 -90.15 27.72 -13.60
N GLN A 418 -91.37 27.21 -13.32
CA GLN A 418 -91.60 25.80 -12.97
C GLN A 418 -91.15 24.76 -14.01
N PRO A 419 -91.26 24.98 -15.34
CA PRO A 419 -90.87 23.97 -16.32
C PRO A 419 -89.39 23.58 -16.24
N CYS A 420 -88.50 24.55 -15.97
CA CYS A 420 -87.08 24.28 -15.81
C CYS A 420 -86.76 23.51 -14.52
N GLN A 421 -87.48 23.80 -13.43
CA GLN A 421 -87.37 23.03 -12.17
C GLN A 421 -87.80 21.57 -12.38
N ALA A 422 -88.95 21.35 -13.01
CA ALA A 422 -89.47 20.01 -13.30
C ALA A 422 -88.53 19.19 -14.22
N ALA A 423 -87.93 19.84 -15.23
CA ALA A 423 -86.95 19.17 -16.09
C ALA A 423 -85.71 18.71 -15.32
N ARG A 424 -85.18 19.53 -14.40
CA ARG A 424 -84.05 19.15 -13.53
C ARG A 424 -84.37 17.97 -12.62
N GLU A 425 -85.55 17.99 -12.00
CA GLU A 425 -86.00 16.89 -11.13
C GLU A 425 -86.11 15.57 -11.89
N LEU A 426 -86.59 15.60 -13.14
CA LEU A 426 -86.69 14.40 -13.97
C LEU A 426 -85.33 13.89 -14.44
N VAL A 427 -84.34 14.75 -14.70
CA VAL A 427 -82.97 14.30 -15.01
C VAL A 427 -82.28 13.73 -13.76
N ALA A 428 -82.56 14.28 -12.58
CA ALA A 428 -81.97 13.82 -11.32
C ALA A 428 -82.49 12.45 -10.85
N ARG A 429 -83.58 11.94 -11.45
CA ARG A 429 -84.08 10.59 -11.19
C ARG A 429 -83.22 9.56 -11.94
N PRO A 430 -82.57 8.62 -11.23
CA PRO A 430 -81.65 7.64 -11.82
C PRO A 430 -82.31 6.75 -12.89
#